data_AF-A0A3D3DPG5-F1
#
_entry.id   AF-A0A3D3DPG5-F1
#
_cell.length_a   1.000
_cell.length_b   1.000
_cell.length_c   1.000
_cell.angle_alpha   90.00
_cell.angle_beta   90.00
_cell.angle_gamma   90.00
#
_symmetry.space_group_name_H-M   'P 1'
#
loop_
_entity.id
_entity.type
_entity.pdbx_description
1 polymer ?
#
loop_
_entity_poly.entity_id
_entity_poly.type
_entity_poly.pdbx_seq_one_letter_code
_entity_poly.pdbx_strand_id
1 'polypeptide(L)'
;GMAQLRTVVLRSADPKTRILTCHTDSRSPKIVQLAKDPRFSWHFYDRDTKIQLRAYGTAWTHHGDILAGQRWLDGAWRSAQCYRTSIAPGEVCTEDDLDIDAPVDPATGEEHFVVLACEIDTLDWLFLRVKGHRRARFQWTERGWQGEWIAP
;
A
#
# COMPACT_ATOMS: atom_id res chain seq x y z
N GLY A 1 -9.56 17.42 7.34
CA GLY A 1 -9.68 16.01 7.76
C GLY A 1 -8.42 15.59 8.48
N MET A 2 -8.50 14.63 9.41
CA MET A 2 -7.35 14.07 10.12
C MET A 2 -6.66 13.02 9.23
N ALA A 3 -5.34 13.14 9.05
CA ALA A 3 -4.56 12.17 8.28
C ALA A 3 -4.51 10.81 9.00
N GLN A 4 -4.49 9.72 8.23
CA GLN A 4 -4.50 8.35 8.73
C GLN A 4 -3.31 7.58 8.16
N LEU A 5 -2.69 6.70 8.96
CA LEU A 5 -1.53 5.90 8.59
C LEU A 5 -1.70 4.44 9.00
N ARG A 6 -1.02 3.53 8.31
CA ARG A 6 -0.98 2.08 8.58
C ARG A 6 0.19 1.45 7.85
N THR A 7 0.64 0.29 8.32
CA THR A 7 1.61 -0.54 7.61
C THR A 7 0.88 -1.46 6.63
N VAL A 8 1.45 -1.63 5.44
CA VAL A 8 0.99 -2.59 4.43
C VAL A 8 2.21 -3.34 3.87
N VAL A 9 1.96 -4.50 3.27
CA VAL A 9 3.01 -5.26 2.57
C VAL A 9 3.14 -4.75 1.15
N LEU A 10 4.34 -4.32 0.75
CA LEU A 10 4.68 -4.02 -0.63
C LEU A 10 4.67 -5.32 -1.45
N ARG A 11 3.85 -5.39 -2.50
CA ARG A 11 3.66 -6.58 -3.34
C ARG A 11 4.39 -6.51 -4.67
N SER A 12 4.52 -5.31 -5.24
CA SER A 12 5.37 -5.06 -6.39
C SER A 12 5.90 -3.64 -6.39
N ALA A 13 7.04 -3.44 -7.06
CA ALA A 13 7.59 -2.13 -7.37
C ALA A 13 8.12 -2.17 -8.81
N ASP A 14 7.45 -1.47 -9.72
CA ASP A 14 7.86 -1.37 -11.12
C ASP A 14 8.47 0.01 -11.41
N PRO A 15 9.78 0.11 -11.66
CA PRO A 15 10.45 1.38 -11.93
C PRO A 15 10.06 1.98 -13.28
N LYS A 16 9.56 1.20 -14.26
CA LYS A 16 9.18 1.71 -15.58
C LYS A 16 7.85 2.46 -15.51
N THR A 17 6.86 1.86 -14.87
CA THR A 17 5.53 2.47 -14.69
C THR A 17 5.47 3.38 -13.46
N ARG A 18 6.45 3.30 -12.56
CA ARG A 18 6.49 3.97 -11.25
C ARG A 18 5.36 3.52 -10.32
N ILE A 19 4.82 2.33 -10.55
CA ILE A 19 3.70 1.79 -9.77
C ILE A 19 4.24 0.89 -8.66
N LEU A 20 3.88 1.23 -7.43
CA LEU A 20 3.96 0.35 -6.28
C LEU A 20 2.58 -0.29 -6.07
N THR A 21 2.54 -1.55 -5.63
CA THR A 21 1.27 -2.20 -5.29
C THR A 21 1.26 -2.76 -3.88
N CYS A 22 0.07 -2.74 -3.27
CA CYS A 22 -0.24 -3.57 -2.11
C CYS A 22 -1.63 -4.17 -2.26
N HIS A 23 -1.96 -5.14 -1.42
CA HIS A 23 -3.30 -5.74 -1.38
C HIS A 23 -4.06 -5.20 -0.18
N THR A 24 -5.36 -5.02 -0.32
CA THR A 24 -6.24 -4.55 0.76
C THR A 24 -7.66 -5.06 0.56
N ASP A 25 -8.46 -4.97 1.61
CA ASP A 25 -9.89 -5.28 1.58
C ASP A 25 -10.69 -4.07 1.03
N SER A 26 -11.61 -4.32 0.10
CA SER A 26 -12.50 -3.31 -0.50
C SER A 26 -13.37 -2.57 0.52
N ARG A 27 -13.71 -3.23 1.63
CA ARG A 27 -14.54 -2.70 2.72
C ARG A 27 -13.75 -1.77 3.66
N SER A 28 -12.42 -1.74 3.55
CA SER A 28 -11.60 -1.00 4.51
C SER A 28 -11.71 0.52 4.35
N PRO A 29 -11.67 1.32 5.45
CA PRO A 29 -11.84 2.77 5.39
C PRO A 29 -10.88 3.51 4.45
N LYS A 30 -9.69 2.96 4.22
CA LYS A 30 -8.70 3.57 3.30
C LYS A 30 -9.20 3.63 1.85
N ILE A 31 -10.01 2.66 1.42
CA ILE A 31 -10.58 2.64 0.07
C ILE A 31 -11.55 3.79 -0.11
N VAL A 32 -12.45 4.00 0.86
CA VAL A 32 -13.39 5.12 0.87
C VAL A 32 -12.65 6.47 0.93
N GLN A 33 -11.55 6.55 1.69
CA GLN A 33 -10.71 7.74 1.76
C GLN A 33 -10.02 8.05 0.42
N LEU A 34 -9.43 7.04 -0.22
CA LEU A 34 -8.72 7.19 -1.49
C LEU A 34 -9.65 7.47 -2.67
N ALA A 35 -10.88 6.97 -2.63
CA ALA A 35 -11.91 7.33 -3.60
C ALA A 35 -12.30 8.82 -3.53
N LYS A 36 -12.15 9.46 -2.36
CA LYS A 36 -12.41 10.90 -2.18
C LYS A 36 -11.19 11.77 -2.50
N ASP A 37 -10.00 11.29 -2.16
CA ASP A 37 -8.73 11.95 -2.44
C ASP A 37 -7.66 10.89 -2.74
N PRO A 38 -7.24 10.72 -4.01
CA PRO A 38 -6.35 9.64 -4.40
C PRO A 38 -4.91 9.88 -3.95
N ARG A 39 -4.60 11.05 -3.38
CA ARG A 39 -3.24 11.37 -2.94
C ARG A 39 -2.85 10.51 -1.74
N PHE A 40 -1.66 9.94 -1.79
CA PHE A 40 -1.11 9.13 -0.69
C PHE A 40 0.34 9.51 -0.38
N SER A 41 0.85 8.94 0.70
CA SER A 41 2.29 8.83 0.92
C SER A 41 2.66 7.44 1.43
N TRP A 42 3.72 6.85 0.88
CA TRP A 42 4.41 5.72 1.49
C TRP A 42 5.56 6.21 2.34
N HIS A 43 5.83 5.46 3.41
CA HIS A 43 7.02 5.62 4.23
C HIS A 43 7.68 4.26 4.37
N PHE A 44 8.98 4.22 4.06
CA PHE A 44 9.83 3.06 4.22
C PHE A 44 10.99 3.46 5.13
N TYR A 45 11.36 2.57 6.03
CA TYR A 45 12.54 2.71 6.85
C TYR A 45 13.29 1.39 6.93
N ASP A 46 14.56 1.43 6.56
CA ASP A 46 15.50 0.33 6.70
C ASP A 46 16.59 0.75 7.69
N ARG A 47 16.62 0.06 8.83
CA ARG A 47 17.56 0.32 9.92
C ARG A 47 18.99 -0.02 9.53
N ASP A 48 19.20 -1.09 8.77
CA ASP A 48 20.54 -1.62 8.49
C ASP A 48 21.26 -0.73 7.47
N THR A 49 20.54 -0.30 6.44
CA THR A 49 21.06 0.68 5.47
C THR A 49 20.95 2.12 5.99
N LYS A 50 20.20 2.36 7.07
CA LYS A 50 19.94 3.68 7.66
C LYS A 50 19.23 4.63 6.69
N ILE A 51 18.41 4.06 5.82
CA ILE A 51 17.67 4.79 4.78
C ILE A 51 16.22 4.93 5.21
N GLN A 52 15.71 6.16 5.16
CA GLN A 52 14.30 6.46 5.11
C GLN A 52 13.94 6.91 3.69
N LEU A 53 12.88 6.34 3.14
CA LEU A 53 12.32 6.75 1.85
C LEU A 53 10.87 7.13 2.04
N ARG A 54 10.48 8.31 1.57
CA ARG A 54 9.08 8.68 1.42
C ARG A 54 8.76 8.78 -0.05
N ALA A 55 7.60 8.27 -0.44
CA ALA A 55 7.14 8.31 -1.82
C ALA A 55 5.72 8.88 -1.86
N TYR A 56 5.44 9.74 -2.84
CA TYR A 56 4.18 10.46 -2.98
C TYR A 56 3.62 10.29 -4.38
N GLY A 57 2.30 10.32 -4.48
CA GLY A 57 1.59 10.37 -5.75
C GLY A 57 0.12 10.05 -5.59
N THR A 58 -0.47 9.41 -6.61
CA THR A 58 -1.90 9.12 -6.70
C THR A 58 -2.18 7.61 -6.82
N ALA A 59 -3.23 7.17 -6.16
CA ALA A 59 -3.60 5.76 -6.11
C ALA A 59 -4.95 5.48 -6.78
N TRP A 60 -5.11 4.27 -7.28
CA TRP A 60 -6.36 3.71 -7.78
C TRP A 60 -6.46 2.23 -7.44
N THR A 61 -7.66 1.68 -7.56
CA THR A 61 -7.98 0.31 -7.14
C THR A 61 -8.31 -0.56 -8.33
N HIS A 62 -7.77 -1.78 -8.34
CA HIS A 62 -8.20 -2.86 -9.19
C HIS A 62 -9.07 -3.82 -8.35
N HIS A 63 -10.33 -4.00 -8.74
CA HIS A 63 -11.30 -4.80 -8.01
C HIS A 63 -12.23 -5.51 -9.00
N GLY A 64 -12.32 -6.84 -8.91
CA GLY A 64 -13.12 -7.66 -9.83
C GLY A 64 -12.65 -7.62 -11.29
N ASP A 65 -11.49 -7.04 -11.58
CA ASP A 65 -10.91 -6.99 -12.92
C ASP A 65 -9.87 -8.09 -13.13
N ILE A 66 -9.36 -8.17 -14.36
CA ILE A 66 -8.38 -9.21 -14.77
C ILE A 66 -7.13 -9.18 -13.88
N LEU A 67 -6.65 -7.98 -13.51
CA LEU A 67 -5.45 -7.87 -12.70
C LEU A 67 -5.71 -8.35 -11.26
N ALA A 68 -6.83 -7.96 -10.66
CA ALA A 68 -7.22 -8.41 -9.32
C ALA A 68 -7.39 -9.93 -9.29
N GLY A 69 -8.09 -10.52 -10.26
CA GLY A 69 -8.28 -11.97 -10.36
C GLY A 69 -6.97 -12.74 -10.55
N GLN A 70 -6.06 -12.24 -11.39
CA GLN A 70 -4.72 -12.82 -11.54
C GLN A 70 -3.93 -12.79 -10.22
N ARG A 71 -3.92 -11.65 -9.51
CA ARG A 71 -3.20 -11.53 -8.24
C ARG A 71 -3.82 -12.36 -7.11
N TRP A 72 -5.13 -12.58 -7.15
CA TRP A 72 -5.80 -13.49 -6.24
C TRP A 72 -5.28 -14.93 -6.42
N LEU A 73 -5.25 -15.41 -7.67
CA LEU A 73 -4.77 -16.75 -8.02
C LEU A 73 -3.27 -16.94 -7.73
N ASP A 74 -2.43 -15.93 -7.99
CA ASP A 74 -0.96 -16.02 -7.90
C ASP A 74 -0.39 -16.18 -6.49
N GLY A 75 -1.16 -15.91 -5.43
CA GLY A 75 -0.59 -15.96 -4.08
C GLY A 75 -1.48 -15.49 -2.95
N ALA A 76 -2.72 -15.07 -3.22
CA ALA A 76 -3.61 -14.67 -2.14
C ALA A 76 -4.06 -15.85 -1.28
N TRP A 77 -3.95 -17.12 -1.70
CA TRP A 77 -4.42 -18.28 -0.90
C TRP A 77 -3.87 -18.31 0.55
N ARG A 78 -2.64 -17.83 0.77
CA ARG A 78 -2.03 -17.76 2.12
C ARG A 78 -2.60 -16.63 2.99
N SER A 79 -3.16 -15.60 2.37
CA SER A 79 -3.81 -14.46 3.02
C SER A 79 -5.32 -14.40 2.77
N ALA A 80 -5.89 -15.37 2.05
CA ALA A 80 -7.27 -15.39 1.57
C ALA A 80 -8.24 -15.38 2.75
N GLN A 81 -7.85 -16.04 3.84
CA GLN A 81 -8.57 -16.03 5.11
C GLN A 81 -8.89 -14.60 5.58
N CYS A 82 -7.96 -13.64 5.42
CA CYS A 82 -8.15 -12.25 5.82
C CYS A 82 -9.22 -11.52 5.00
N TYR A 83 -9.59 -12.04 3.83
CA TYR A 83 -10.64 -11.49 2.98
C TYR A 83 -11.96 -12.25 3.10
N ARG A 84 -11.98 -13.39 3.80
CA ARG A 84 -13.18 -14.22 4.01
C ARG A 84 -13.91 -13.94 5.31
N THR A 85 -13.32 -13.13 6.19
CA THR A 85 -13.99 -12.71 7.43
C THR A 85 -15.26 -11.92 7.09
N SER A 86 -16.35 -12.23 7.80
CA SER A 86 -17.63 -11.53 7.72
C SER A 86 -17.52 -10.09 8.18
N ILE A 87 -16.55 -9.77 9.03
CA ILE A 87 -16.39 -8.46 9.66
C ILE A 87 -15.40 -7.62 8.86
N ALA A 88 -15.77 -6.39 8.52
CA ALA A 88 -14.91 -5.52 7.75
C ALA A 88 -13.74 -4.96 8.57
N PRO A 89 -12.57 -4.69 7.98
CA PRO A 89 -11.45 -4.10 8.71
C PRO A 89 -11.80 -2.72 9.29
N GLY A 90 -11.78 -2.60 10.63
CA GLY A 90 -12.11 -1.38 11.36
C GLY A 90 -13.57 -1.27 11.80
N GLU A 91 -14.38 -2.30 11.55
CA GLU A 91 -15.72 -2.44 12.12
C GLU A 91 -15.67 -2.79 13.62
N VAL A 92 -16.68 -2.34 14.37
CA VAL A 92 -16.80 -2.67 15.79
C VAL A 92 -17.21 -4.14 15.92
N CYS A 93 -16.51 -4.89 16.76
CA CYS A 93 -16.76 -6.30 17.03
C CYS A 93 -16.51 -6.62 18.51
N THR A 94 -16.96 -7.80 18.92
CA THR A 94 -16.65 -8.41 20.22
C THR A 94 -15.41 -9.29 20.12
N GLU A 95 -14.93 -9.84 21.24
CA GLU A 95 -13.80 -10.77 21.21
C GLU A 95 -14.18 -12.10 20.54
N ASP A 96 -15.39 -12.61 20.83
CA ASP A 96 -15.94 -13.84 20.24
C ASP A 96 -16.04 -13.78 18.71
N ASP A 97 -16.23 -12.57 18.16
CA ASP A 97 -16.29 -12.31 16.72
C ASP A 97 -14.93 -12.48 16.00
N LEU A 98 -13.82 -12.49 16.75
CA LEU A 98 -12.46 -12.58 16.22
C LEU A 98 -11.99 -14.04 16.04
N ASP A 99 -12.66 -14.99 16.69
CA ASP A 99 -12.34 -16.41 16.60
C ASP A 99 -12.81 -16.97 15.24
N ILE A 100 -11.84 -17.24 14.36
CA ILE A 100 -12.10 -17.78 13.02
C ILE A 100 -12.12 -19.32 13.09
N ASP A 101 -13.05 -19.86 13.89
CA ASP A 101 -13.19 -21.31 14.09
C ASP A 101 -14.13 -21.96 13.06
N ALA A 102 -14.96 -21.15 12.39
CA ALA A 102 -15.87 -21.63 11.37
C ALA A 102 -15.13 -21.87 10.04
N PRO A 103 -15.33 -23.02 9.38
CA PRO A 103 -14.83 -23.23 8.03
C PRO A 103 -15.46 -22.19 7.09
N VAL A 104 -14.63 -21.34 6.50
CA VAL A 104 -15.03 -20.37 5.47
C VAL A 104 -15.00 -21.03 4.10
N ASP A 105 -16.00 -20.70 3.28
CA ASP A 105 -16.10 -21.17 1.90
C ASP A 105 -14.84 -20.79 1.11
N PRO A 106 -14.10 -21.76 0.54
CA PRO A 106 -12.95 -21.47 -0.29
C PRO A 106 -13.26 -20.59 -1.51
N ALA A 107 -14.51 -20.55 -1.96
CA ALA A 107 -14.96 -19.77 -3.10
C ALA A 107 -15.19 -18.27 -2.79
N THR A 108 -15.13 -17.86 -1.51
CA THR A 108 -15.35 -16.47 -1.10
C THR A 108 -14.04 -15.71 -0.82
N GLY A 109 -14.18 -14.40 -0.65
CA GLY A 109 -13.12 -13.45 -0.31
C GLY A 109 -12.52 -12.73 -1.51
N GLU A 110 -12.62 -13.27 -2.71
CA GLU A 110 -12.16 -12.58 -3.92
C GLU A 110 -12.95 -11.28 -4.17
N GLU A 111 -14.24 -11.30 -3.83
CA GLU A 111 -15.13 -10.14 -3.87
C GLU A 111 -14.70 -9.00 -2.94
N HIS A 112 -13.84 -9.28 -1.96
CA HIS A 112 -13.27 -8.28 -1.05
C HIS A 112 -11.82 -7.94 -1.41
N PHE A 113 -11.21 -8.68 -2.33
CA PHE A 113 -9.81 -8.50 -2.69
C PHE A 113 -9.60 -7.31 -3.63
N VAL A 114 -8.71 -6.40 -3.23
CA VAL A 114 -8.33 -5.23 -4.02
C VAL A 114 -6.81 -5.17 -4.16
N VAL A 115 -6.35 -4.96 -5.38
CA VAL A 115 -4.97 -4.50 -5.64
C VAL A 115 -5.00 -2.98 -5.66
N LEU A 116 -4.33 -2.37 -4.68
CA LEU A 116 -4.14 -0.92 -4.62
C LEU A 116 -2.87 -0.58 -5.38
N ALA A 117 -3.02 0.13 -6.50
CA ALA A 117 -1.92 0.64 -7.31
C ALA A 117 -1.63 2.08 -6.92
N CYS A 118 -0.35 2.39 -6.74
CA CYS A 118 0.16 3.68 -6.28
C CYS A 118 1.23 4.17 -7.27
N GLU A 119 0.88 5.11 -8.14
CA GLU A 119 1.85 5.73 -9.03
C GLU A 119 2.62 6.82 -8.28
N ILE A 120 3.96 6.77 -8.39
CA ILE A 120 4.85 7.67 -7.67
C ILE A 120 5.32 8.80 -8.57
N ASP A 121 5.12 10.04 -8.14
CA ASP A 121 5.64 11.24 -8.79
C ASP A 121 6.79 11.90 -8.03
N THR A 122 6.92 11.63 -6.73
CA THR A 122 7.93 12.27 -5.87
C THR A 122 8.53 11.25 -4.91
N LEU A 123 9.86 11.29 -4.77
CA LEU A 123 10.62 10.54 -3.76
C LEU A 123 11.40 11.51 -2.88
N ASP A 124 11.44 11.23 -1.58
CA ASP A 124 12.27 11.94 -0.59
C ASP A 124 13.11 10.89 0.13
N TRP A 125 14.40 10.89 -0.19
CA TRP A 125 15.37 9.94 0.32
C TRP A 125 16.21 10.61 1.40
N LEU A 126 16.28 9.98 2.57
CA LEU A 126 17.09 10.41 3.71
C LEU A 126 18.00 9.28 4.15
N PHE A 127 19.30 9.54 4.18
CA PHE A 127 20.31 8.65 4.73
C PHE A 127 20.87 9.19 6.05
N LEU A 128 20.65 8.42 7.12
CA LEU A 128 21.07 8.77 8.47
C LEU A 128 22.56 8.44 8.64
N ARG A 129 23.37 9.49 8.63
CA ARG A 129 24.81 9.43 8.80
C ARG A 129 25.23 10.35 9.95
N VAL A 130 26.05 9.82 10.87
CA VAL A 130 26.56 10.55 12.06
C VAL A 130 27.35 11.80 11.66
N LYS A 131 28.17 11.69 10.60
CA LYS A 131 28.96 12.81 10.04
C LYS A 131 28.13 13.76 9.14
N GLY A 132 26.86 13.96 9.48
CA GLY A 132 25.90 14.74 8.71
C GLY A 132 25.06 13.87 7.78
N HIS A 133 23.74 13.96 7.96
CA HIS A 133 22.75 13.29 7.14
C HIS A 133 22.82 13.74 5.68
N ARG A 134 22.28 12.91 4.79
CA ARG A 134 22.17 13.21 3.36
C ARG A 134 20.71 13.08 2.97
N ARG A 135 20.19 14.10 2.29
CA ARG A 135 18.80 14.10 1.87
C ARG A 135 18.68 14.59 0.43
N ALA A 136 17.98 13.83 -0.38
CA ALA A 136 17.73 14.16 -1.77
C ALA A 136 16.24 14.03 -2.06
N ARG A 137 15.71 14.94 -2.87
CA ARG A 137 14.35 14.87 -3.41
C ARG A 137 14.44 14.54 -4.89
N PHE A 138 13.57 13.67 -5.35
CA PHE A 138 13.40 13.35 -6.76
C PHE A 138 11.95 13.65 -7.17
N GLN A 139 11.78 14.32 -8.30
CA GLN A 139 10.47 14.60 -8.89
C GLN A 139 10.43 14.05 -10.31
N TRP A 140 9.32 13.41 -10.66
CA TRP A 140 9.10 12.93 -12.01
C TRP A 140 8.64 14.07 -12.91
N THR A 141 9.24 14.15 -14.11
CA THR A 141 8.93 15.18 -15.11
C THR A 141 8.86 14.52 -16.49
N GLU A 142 8.55 15.29 -17.53
CA GLU A 142 8.63 14.84 -18.93
C GLU A 142 10.03 14.35 -19.32
N ARG A 143 11.07 14.80 -18.62
CA ARG A 143 12.47 14.37 -18.82
C ARG A 143 12.86 13.18 -17.93
N GLY A 144 11.89 12.56 -17.26
CA GLY A 144 12.12 11.55 -16.23
C GLY A 144 12.45 12.15 -14.86
N TRP A 145 13.05 11.34 -13.99
CA TRP A 145 13.42 11.74 -12.62
C TRP A 145 14.45 12.87 -12.61
N GLN A 146 14.10 13.98 -11.95
CA GLN A 146 15.00 15.09 -11.66
C GLN A 146 15.31 15.09 -10.16
N GLY A 147 16.59 15.09 -9.79
CA GLY A 147 17.04 14.98 -8.41
C GLY A 147 17.75 16.25 -7.92
N GLU A 148 17.47 16.64 -6.68
CA GLU A 148 18.15 17.76 -6.00
C GLU A 148 18.55 17.36 -4.57
N TRP A 149 19.70 17.87 -4.13
CA TRP A 149 20.11 17.78 -2.73
C TRP A 149 19.36 18.83 -1.91
N ILE A 150 18.80 18.42 -0.78
CA ILE A 150 18.10 19.31 0.15
C ILE A 150 18.70 19.21 1.55
N ALA A 151 18.50 20.25 2.36
CA ALA A 151 18.87 20.19 3.77
C ALA A 151 18.13 19.01 4.46
N PRO A 152 18.83 18.19 5.26
CA PRO A 152 18.23 17.08 5.99
C PRO A 152 17.10 17.51 6.93
#